data_AF-A0A067GGV7-F1
#
_entry.id   AF-A0A067GGV7-F1
#
_cell.length_a   1.000
_cell.length_b   1.000
_cell.length_c   1.000
_cell.angle_alpha   90.00
_cell.angle_beta   90.00
_cell.angle_gamma   90.00
#
_symmetry.space_group_name_H-M   'P 1'
#
loop_
_entity.id
_entity.type
_entity.pdbx_description
1 polymer ?
#
loop_
_entity_poly.entity_id
_entity_poly.type
_entity_poly.pdbx_seq_one_letter_code
_entity_poly.pdbx_strand_id
1 'polypeptide(L)'
;MNLLENNMNMNVEMMMRNIVVREFDPNKDCLGVEDVERRCEVGPSGKLCLFTDLLGDPICRVRHSPAFLMLVAEVGDEIVGMIRGCIKTVTCGKRISRNTKYTTNDIEPPKPLPVYTKLAYILGLRVSPSHRRMGIGLKLVKRMEEWFRESGVEYSYIATENDNYASVKLFTDKCGYSKFRTPSILVNPVFAHRLIVPKQVTIIQLNPSDAEAFYRRKFSTTEFFPRDIDSVLNNKLNLGTFLAVPRGTYSPDSWAGSDSFFSCPPESWAILSVWNSKDVFKLEVRGASRVKRTLAKTTRIVDRVFPWLRIPSVPEVFSPFGLHFLYGLGGEGPRAAKLVKALCGHAHNLAKERGCGVVATEVSSREPLKLGIPHWKMLSCDEDLWCIKRLGEDYSDGSLGDWTKSPPGLSIFVDPREF
;
A
#
# COMPACT_ATOMS: atom_id res chain seq x y z
N MET A 1 -13.00 -41.69 -26.89
CA MET A 1 -12.28 -40.72 -26.04
C MET A 1 -11.86 -39.48 -26.81
N ASN A 2 -11.22 -39.60 -27.98
CA ASN A 2 -10.66 -38.45 -28.74
C ASN A 2 -11.67 -37.42 -29.28
N LEU A 3 -12.94 -37.78 -29.55
CA LEU A 3 -13.93 -36.83 -30.08
C LEU A 3 -14.48 -35.85 -29.02
N LEU A 4 -14.58 -36.29 -27.77
CA LEU A 4 -15.03 -35.44 -26.66
C LEU A 4 -13.91 -34.48 -26.23
N GLU A 5 -12.66 -34.93 -26.18
CA GLU A 5 -11.50 -34.05 -25.93
C GLU A 5 -11.30 -33.03 -27.07
N ASN A 6 -11.47 -33.44 -28.33
CA ASN A 6 -11.37 -32.50 -29.46
C ASN A 6 -12.49 -31.46 -29.47
N ASN A 7 -13.75 -31.84 -29.21
CA ASN A 7 -14.85 -30.88 -29.10
C ASN A 7 -14.69 -29.93 -27.90
N MET A 8 -14.14 -30.43 -26.79
CA MET A 8 -13.89 -29.61 -25.60
C MET A 8 -12.76 -28.60 -25.85
N ASN A 9 -11.68 -29.00 -26.53
CA ASN A 9 -10.60 -28.09 -26.93
C ASN A 9 -11.06 -27.05 -27.96
N MET A 10 -11.88 -27.43 -28.94
CA MET A 10 -12.39 -26.52 -29.97
C MET A 10 -13.35 -25.47 -29.36
N ASN A 11 -14.18 -25.85 -28.38
CA ASN A 11 -15.05 -24.92 -27.65
C ASN A 11 -14.27 -23.95 -26.74
N VAL A 12 -13.18 -24.40 -26.12
CA VAL A 12 -12.30 -23.53 -25.32
C VAL A 12 -11.55 -22.52 -26.21
N GLU A 13 -11.08 -22.93 -27.38
CA GLU A 13 -10.50 -22.02 -28.37
C GLU A 13 -11.51 -20.99 -28.91
N MET A 14 -12.74 -21.41 -29.21
CA MET A 14 -13.82 -20.50 -29.63
C MET A 14 -14.18 -19.50 -28.52
N MET A 15 -14.29 -19.94 -27.27
CA MET A 15 -14.52 -19.03 -26.13
C MET A 15 -13.36 -18.06 -25.93
N MET A 16 -12.11 -18.50 -26.10
CA MET A 16 -10.92 -17.64 -26.02
C MET A 16 -10.91 -16.53 -27.10
N ARG A 17 -11.48 -16.81 -28.29
CA ARG A 17 -11.65 -15.81 -29.37
C ARG A 17 -12.68 -14.73 -29.04
N ASN A 18 -13.64 -15.02 -28.17
CA ASN A 18 -14.71 -14.07 -27.80
C ASN A 18 -14.33 -13.13 -26.65
N ILE A 19 -13.17 -13.30 -26.02
CA ILE A 19 -12.71 -12.41 -24.95
C ILE A 19 -12.00 -11.22 -25.59
N VAL A 20 -12.54 -10.02 -25.44
CA VAL A 20 -11.86 -8.78 -25.85
C VAL A 20 -11.29 -8.10 -24.61
N VAL A 21 -10.02 -7.68 -24.68
CA VAL A 21 -9.38 -6.88 -23.62
C VAL A 21 -9.09 -5.50 -24.20
N ARG A 22 -9.58 -4.47 -23.53
CA ARG A 22 -9.47 -3.08 -23.98
C ARG A 22 -9.35 -2.13 -22.80
N GLU A 23 -9.04 -0.88 -23.09
CA GLU A 23 -9.03 0.18 -22.08
C GLU A 23 -10.43 0.41 -21.52
N PHE A 24 -10.45 0.74 -20.24
CA PHE A 24 -11.66 1.15 -19.53
C PHE A 24 -12.16 2.50 -20.05
N ASP A 25 -13.43 2.57 -20.37
CA ASP A 25 -14.13 3.79 -20.76
C ASP A 25 -15.12 4.19 -19.65
N PRO A 26 -14.87 5.30 -18.95
CA PRO A 26 -15.68 5.72 -17.80
C PRO A 26 -17.13 6.02 -18.16
N ASN A 27 -17.46 6.29 -19.43
CA ASN A 27 -18.83 6.61 -19.82
C ASN A 27 -19.71 5.38 -19.97
N LYS A 28 -19.12 4.20 -20.20
CA LYS A 28 -19.87 2.98 -20.51
C LYS A 28 -19.62 1.83 -19.54
N ASP A 29 -18.41 1.73 -18.98
CA ASP A 29 -17.98 0.52 -18.29
C ASP A 29 -18.23 0.56 -16.77
N CYS A 30 -18.53 1.72 -16.19
CA CYS A 30 -18.65 1.89 -14.73
C CYS A 30 -19.57 0.87 -14.07
N LEU A 31 -20.78 0.69 -14.60
CA LEU A 31 -21.76 -0.26 -14.04
C LEU A 31 -21.28 -1.72 -14.14
N GLY A 32 -20.71 -2.11 -15.28
CA GLY A 32 -20.18 -3.47 -15.47
C GLY A 32 -18.99 -3.76 -14.55
N VAL A 33 -18.12 -2.78 -14.35
CA VAL A 33 -16.98 -2.88 -13.45
C VAL A 33 -17.41 -2.98 -11.98
N GLU A 34 -18.35 -2.15 -11.53
CA GLU A 34 -18.93 -2.24 -10.19
C GLU A 34 -19.58 -3.60 -9.92
N ASP A 35 -20.26 -4.15 -10.92
CA ASP A 35 -20.85 -5.49 -10.82
C ASP A 35 -19.79 -6.59 -10.72
N VAL A 36 -18.68 -6.50 -11.48
CA VAL A 36 -17.56 -7.46 -11.36
C VAL A 36 -16.88 -7.36 -9.99
N GLU A 37 -16.61 -6.17 -9.45
CA GLU A 37 -16.08 -6.03 -8.08
C GLU A 37 -17.02 -6.73 -7.09
N ARG A 38 -18.33 -6.43 -7.17
CA ARG A 38 -19.35 -7.00 -6.29
C ARG A 38 -19.40 -8.51 -6.35
N ARG A 39 -19.37 -9.10 -7.55
CA ARG A 39 -19.36 -10.56 -7.75
C ARG A 39 -18.07 -11.21 -7.25
N CYS A 40 -16.93 -10.52 -7.31
CA CYS A 40 -15.65 -11.04 -6.87
C CYS A 40 -15.45 -11.00 -5.35
N GLU A 41 -16.11 -10.10 -4.64
CA GLU A 41 -16.00 -9.92 -3.18
C GLU A 41 -16.94 -10.82 -2.37
N VAL A 42 -17.78 -11.61 -3.03
CA VAL A 42 -18.60 -12.65 -2.38
C VAL A 42 -17.68 -13.82 -1.99
N GLY A 43 -17.21 -13.82 -0.75
CA GLY A 43 -16.57 -14.99 -0.14
C GLY A 43 -17.53 -16.17 -0.01
N PRO A 44 -17.04 -17.40 0.26
CA PRO A 44 -17.93 -18.55 0.50
C PRO A 44 -18.94 -18.22 1.61
N SER A 45 -20.21 -18.55 1.35
CA SER A 45 -21.36 -18.20 2.20
C SER A 45 -21.08 -18.53 3.68
N GLY A 46 -21.12 -17.50 4.54
CA GLY A 46 -20.98 -17.66 5.99
C GLY A 46 -19.62 -17.27 6.59
N LYS A 47 -18.61 -16.93 5.78
CA LYS A 47 -17.34 -16.35 6.29
C LYS A 47 -17.37 -14.82 6.27
N LEU A 48 -16.56 -14.20 7.13
CA LEU A 48 -16.34 -12.75 7.09
C LEU A 48 -15.63 -12.42 5.77
N CYS A 49 -16.11 -11.41 5.04
CA CYS A 49 -15.42 -10.88 3.87
C CYS A 49 -15.34 -9.36 3.94
N LEU A 50 -14.30 -8.81 3.31
CA LEU A 50 -14.10 -7.37 3.18
C LEU A 50 -14.60 -6.96 1.79
N PHE A 51 -15.56 -6.04 1.77
CA PHE A 51 -16.11 -5.45 0.57
C PHE A 51 -15.53 -4.05 0.37
N THR A 52 -15.25 -3.67 -0.87
CA THR A 52 -14.68 -2.38 -1.24
C THR A 52 -15.68 -1.58 -2.07
N ASP A 53 -16.11 -0.44 -1.53
CA ASP A 53 -16.93 0.53 -2.24
C ASP A 53 -16.02 1.61 -2.84
N LEU A 54 -15.90 1.63 -4.16
CA LEU A 54 -15.05 2.58 -4.91
C LEU A 54 -15.72 3.95 -5.12
N LEU A 55 -16.86 4.21 -4.48
CA LEU A 55 -17.55 5.52 -4.51
C LEU A 55 -17.90 6.01 -5.92
N GLY A 56 -18.20 5.08 -6.83
CA GLY A 56 -18.51 5.38 -8.23
C GLY A 56 -17.29 5.68 -9.11
N ASP A 57 -16.08 5.42 -8.61
CA ASP A 57 -14.83 5.72 -9.30
C ASP A 57 -13.91 4.50 -9.41
N PRO A 58 -14.04 3.70 -10.48
CA PRO A 58 -13.25 2.49 -10.65
C PRO A 58 -11.73 2.68 -10.71
N ILE A 59 -11.23 3.89 -11.01
CA ILE A 59 -9.80 4.18 -11.14
C ILE A 59 -9.24 4.94 -9.92
N CYS A 60 -10.03 5.12 -8.85
CA CYS A 60 -9.66 5.91 -7.67
C CYS A 60 -8.32 5.47 -7.03
N ARG A 61 -8.02 4.16 -7.06
CA ARG A 61 -6.83 3.57 -6.44
C ARG A 61 -5.55 3.66 -7.27
N VAL A 62 -5.61 4.17 -8.51
CA VAL A 62 -4.42 4.32 -9.37
C VAL A 62 -4.25 5.71 -9.96
N ARG A 63 -5.30 6.54 -9.97
CA ARG A 63 -5.31 7.87 -10.59
C ARG A 63 -4.32 8.88 -10.02
N HIS A 64 -3.80 8.62 -8.82
CA HIS A 64 -2.83 9.49 -8.15
C HIS A 64 -1.38 9.13 -8.50
N SER A 65 -1.16 8.03 -9.22
CA SER A 65 0.15 7.63 -9.70
C SER A 65 0.57 8.44 -10.94
N PRO A 66 1.88 8.64 -11.18
CA PRO A 66 2.39 9.44 -12.31
C PRO A 66 1.90 8.96 -13.69
N ALA A 67 1.74 7.65 -13.84
CA ALA A 67 1.05 7.04 -14.98
C ALA A 67 0.23 5.86 -14.49
N PHE A 68 -0.95 5.66 -15.07
CA PHE A 68 -1.86 4.58 -14.72
C PHE A 68 -2.67 4.13 -15.94
N LEU A 69 -3.13 2.88 -15.89
CA LEU A 69 -4.01 2.28 -16.89
C LEU A 69 -4.99 1.34 -16.20
N MET A 70 -6.22 1.31 -16.70
CA MET A 70 -7.20 0.29 -16.33
C MET A 70 -7.66 -0.41 -17.60
N LEU A 71 -7.61 -1.74 -17.58
CA LEU A 71 -8.11 -2.59 -18.65
C LEU A 71 -9.33 -3.37 -18.16
N VAL A 72 -10.29 -3.58 -19.05
CA VAL A 72 -11.44 -4.46 -18.85
C VAL A 72 -11.40 -5.62 -19.83
N ALA A 73 -11.95 -6.75 -19.41
CA ALA A 73 -12.22 -7.90 -20.26
C ALA A 73 -13.73 -8.03 -20.47
N GLU A 74 -14.14 -8.10 -21.72
CA GLU A 74 -15.54 -8.29 -22.13
C GLU A 74 -15.72 -9.62 -22.87
N VAL A 75 -16.88 -10.25 -22.65
CA VAL A 75 -17.34 -11.43 -23.38
C VAL A 75 -18.75 -11.10 -23.88
N GLY A 76 -18.89 -10.93 -25.19
CA GLY A 76 -20.05 -10.21 -25.74
C GLY A 76 -20.05 -8.77 -25.24
N ASP A 77 -21.20 -8.29 -24.76
CA ASP A 77 -21.36 -6.94 -24.18
C ASP A 77 -21.24 -6.90 -22.64
N GLU A 78 -20.84 -8.00 -22.01
CA GLU A 78 -20.67 -8.08 -20.54
C GLU A 78 -19.21 -7.88 -20.13
N ILE A 79 -18.96 -6.95 -19.20
CA ILE A 79 -17.67 -6.86 -18.49
C ILE A 79 -17.57 -8.03 -17.51
N VAL A 80 -16.55 -8.87 -17.69
CA VAL A 80 -16.32 -10.09 -16.90
C VAL A 80 -15.00 -10.09 -16.13
N GLY A 81 -14.14 -9.11 -16.38
CA GLY A 81 -12.88 -8.95 -15.65
C GLY A 81 -12.28 -7.56 -15.80
N MET A 82 -11.34 -7.25 -14.93
CA MET A 82 -10.60 -5.99 -14.96
C MET A 82 -9.21 -6.14 -14.33
N ILE A 83 -8.31 -5.22 -14.66
CA ILE A 83 -7.00 -5.08 -14.03
C ILE A 83 -6.62 -3.60 -14.04
N ARG A 84 -5.94 -3.15 -12.99
CA ARG A 84 -5.38 -1.80 -12.89
C ARG A 84 -3.87 -1.90 -12.84
N GLY A 85 -3.20 -0.93 -13.41
CA GLY A 85 -1.75 -0.81 -13.37
C GLY A 85 -1.34 0.63 -13.12
N CYS A 86 -0.25 0.83 -12.39
CA CYS A 86 0.39 2.14 -12.28
C CYS A 86 1.90 2.03 -12.37
N ILE A 87 2.53 3.12 -12.80
CA ILE A 87 3.97 3.21 -13.01
C ILE A 87 4.53 4.37 -12.19
N LYS A 88 5.64 4.12 -11.50
CA LYS A 88 6.39 5.10 -10.71
C LYS A 88 7.89 4.86 -10.86
N THR A 89 8.68 5.88 -10.53
CA THR A 89 10.14 5.72 -10.43
C THR A 89 10.51 5.59 -8.97
N VAL A 90 11.20 4.50 -8.61
CA VAL A 90 11.55 4.21 -7.21
C VAL A 90 13.01 3.84 -7.04
N THR A 91 13.48 3.92 -5.82
CA THR A 91 14.76 3.33 -5.42
C THR A 91 14.67 1.80 -5.39
N CYS A 92 15.56 1.12 -6.13
CA CYS A 92 15.71 -0.35 -6.11
C CYS A 92 17.01 -0.81 -5.42
N GLY A 93 17.88 0.11 -5.05
CA GLY A 93 19.12 -0.21 -4.34
C GLY A 93 20.00 1.01 -4.13
N LYS A 94 21.25 0.76 -3.75
CA LYS A 94 22.23 1.80 -3.46
C LYS A 94 23.59 1.46 -4.04
N ARG A 95 24.28 2.47 -4.56
CA ARG A 95 25.68 2.38 -5.00
C ARG A 95 26.55 3.29 -4.15
N ILE A 96 27.81 2.92 -3.96
CA ILE A 96 28.78 3.75 -3.25
C ILE A 96 29.38 4.75 -4.24
N SER A 97 29.33 6.04 -3.93
CA SER A 97 29.97 7.07 -4.74
C SER A 97 31.50 6.89 -4.75
N ARG A 98 32.12 6.85 -5.93
CA ARG A 98 33.58 6.69 -6.11
C ARG A 98 34.34 8.01 -6.27
N ASN A 99 33.78 9.15 -5.86
CA ASN A 99 34.46 10.44 -6.00
C ASN A 99 35.61 10.60 -4.99
N THR A 100 36.76 10.01 -5.32
CA THR A 100 38.05 10.30 -4.69
C THR A 100 38.70 11.48 -5.41
N LYS A 101 38.24 12.70 -5.13
CA LYS A 101 39.11 13.86 -5.31
C LYS A 101 39.95 13.96 -4.04
N TYR A 102 41.22 13.56 -4.15
CA TYR A 102 42.22 13.77 -3.12
C TYR A 102 42.48 15.27 -2.98
N THR A 103 41.65 15.97 -2.21
CA THR A 103 41.97 17.27 -1.66
C THR A 103 42.24 17.07 -0.17
N THR A 104 43.48 17.33 0.21
CA THR A 104 44.00 17.27 1.57
C THR A 104 43.12 18.07 2.52
N ASN A 105 42.35 17.36 3.36
CA ASN A 105 42.07 17.60 4.78
C ASN A 105 40.66 17.21 5.28
N ASP A 106 39.74 16.75 4.42
CA ASP A 106 38.44 16.22 4.88
C ASP A 106 38.09 14.90 4.15
N ILE A 107 38.36 13.76 4.79
CA ILE A 107 37.92 12.44 4.30
C ILE A 107 36.43 12.28 4.66
N GLU A 108 35.53 12.83 3.83
CA GLU A 108 34.13 12.45 3.93
C GLU A 108 33.98 10.95 3.55
N PRO A 109 33.38 10.10 4.39
CA PRO A 109 33.12 8.72 4.04
C PRO A 109 32.21 8.67 2.80
N PRO A 110 32.39 7.67 1.91
CA PRO A 110 31.67 7.63 0.65
C PRO A 110 30.17 7.46 0.90
N LYS A 111 29.39 8.47 0.49
CA LYS A 111 27.95 8.54 0.71
C LYS A 111 27.23 7.53 -0.22
N PRO A 112 26.27 6.74 0.30
CA PRO A 112 25.47 5.85 -0.52
C PRO A 112 24.53 6.69 -1.38
N LEU A 113 24.50 6.42 -2.68
CA LEU A 113 23.61 7.07 -3.64
C LEU A 113 22.52 6.10 -4.06
N PRO A 114 21.27 6.56 -4.17
CA PRO A 114 20.18 5.71 -4.64
C PRO A 114 20.36 5.33 -6.10
N VAL A 115 19.93 4.12 -6.43
CA VAL A 115 19.74 3.67 -7.81
C VAL A 115 18.25 3.59 -8.06
N TYR A 116 17.81 4.23 -9.13
CA TYR A 116 16.41 4.33 -9.50
C TYR A 116 16.06 3.38 -10.63
N THR A 117 14.84 2.87 -10.61
CA THR A 117 14.23 2.12 -11.71
C THR A 117 12.79 2.55 -11.92
N LYS A 118 12.26 2.36 -13.13
CA LYS A 118 10.83 2.46 -13.41
C LYS A 118 10.17 1.15 -13.01
N LEU A 119 9.25 1.23 -12.07
CA LEU A 119 8.54 0.12 -11.48
C LEU A 119 7.04 0.24 -11.77
N ALA A 120 6.44 -0.85 -12.23
CA ALA A 120 5.01 -0.98 -12.36
C ALA A 120 4.41 -1.77 -11.19
N TYR A 121 3.22 -1.39 -10.77
CA TYR A 121 2.41 -2.12 -9.81
C TYR A 121 1.11 -2.54 -10.47
N ILE A 122 0.79 -3.84 -10.42
CA ILE A 122 -0.50 -4.39 -10.82
C ILE A 122 -1.40 -4.44 -9.59
N LEU A 123 -2.58 -3.84 -9.71
CA LEU A 123 -3.57 -3.75 -8.64
C LEU A 123 -4.94 -4.26 -9.10
N GLY A 124 -5.67 -4.89 -8.19
CA GLY A 124 -7.10 -5.14 -8.36
C GLY A 124 -7.46 -5.99 -9.57
N LEU A 125 -6.68 -7.03 -9.88
CA LEU A 125 -7.05 -8.03 -10.87
C LEU A 125 -8.31 -8.78 -10.39
N ARG A 126 -9.41 -8.64 -11.13
CA ARG A 126 -10.67 -9.33 -10.84
C ARG A 126 -11.16 -10.07 -12.08
N VAL A 127 -11.70 -11.27 -11.86
CA VAL A 127 -12.40 -12.05 -12.88
C VAL A 127 -13.65 -12.64 -12.23
N SER A 128 -14.80 -12.37 -12.84
CA SER A 128 -16.11 -12.85 -12.42
C SER A 128 -16.05 -14.36 -12.15
N PRO A 129 -16.58 -14.87 -11.01
CA PRO A 129 -16.49 -16.28 -10.64
C PRO A 129 -16.92 -17.27 -11.73
N SER A 130 -17.98 -16.96 -12.47
CA SER A 130 -18.50 -17.80 -13.57
C SER A 130 -17.59 -17.86 -14.78
N HIS A 131 -16.64 -16.93 -14.90
CA HIS A 131 -15.71 -16.82 -16.03
C HIS A 131 -14.25 -17.13 -15.64
N ARG A 132 -14.03 -17.65 -14.42
CA ARG A 132 -12.70 -18.07 -13.98
C ARG A 132 -12.25 -19.31 -14.75
N ARG A 133 -10.92 -19.49 -14.83
CA ARG A 133 -10.26 -20.60 -15.56
C ARG A 133 -10.45 -20.59 -17.08
N MET A 134 -11.00 -19.51 -17.64
CA MET A 134 -11.11 -19.29 -19.09
C MET A 134 -9.94 -18.48 -19.69
N GLY A 135 -8.82 -18.33 -18.98
CA GLY A 135 -7.66 -17.56 -19.44
C GLY A 135 -7.78 -16.03 -19.36
N ILE A 136 -8.93 -15.47 -18.99
CA ILE A 136 -9.18 -14.02 -18.90
C ILE A 136 -8.12 -13.30 -18.06
N GLY A 137 -7.85 -13.79 -16.84
CA GLY A 137 -6.87 -13.16 -15.94
C GLY A 137 -5.45 -13.13 -16.54
N LEU A 138 -5.05 -14.20 -17.23
CA LEU A 138 -3.75 -14.25 -17.92
C LEU A 138 -3.70 -13.25 -19.08
N LYS A 139 -4.80 -13.13 -19.87
CA LYS A 139 -4.90 -12.19 -20.98
C LYS A 139 -4.82 -10.73 -20.51
N LEU A 140 -5.51 -10.40 -19.42
CA LEU A 140 -5.46 -9.09 -18.77
C LEU A 140 -4.03 -8.75 -18.30
N VAL A 141 -3.35 -9.67 -17.61
CA VAL A 141 -1.97 -9.45 -17.14
C VAL A 141 -1.03 -9.26 -18.32
N LYS A 142 -1.10 -10.10 -19.37
CA LYS A 142 -0.23 -9.95 -20.55
C LYS A 142 -0.41 -8.59 -21.23
N ARG A 143 -1.64 -8.16 -21.46
CA ARG A 143 -1.93 -6.85 -22.07
C ARG A 143 -1.46 -5.68 -21.20
N MET A 144 -1.55 -5.81 -19.88
CA MET A 144 -1.00 -4.83 -18.95
C MET A 144 0.54 -4.81 -18.98
N GLU A 145 1.19 -5.97 -19.06
CA GLU A 145 2.66 -6.05 -19.21
C GLU A 145 3.15 -5.48 -20.54
N GLU A 146 2.39 -5.60 -21.63
CA GLU A 146 2.69 -4.94 -22.91
C GLU A 146 2.75 -3.42 -22.71
N TRP A 147 1.74 -2.83 -22.08
CA TRP A 147 1.75 -1.39 -21.75
C TRP A 147 2.92 -1.00 -20.86
N PHE A 148 3.29 -1.83 -19.87
CA PHE A 148 4.47 -1.59 -19.05
C PHE A 148 5.77 -1.56 -19.87
N ARG A 149 5.95 -2.54 -20.77
CA ARG A 149 7.13 -2.58 -21.67
C ARG A 149 7.18 -1.36 -22.59
N GLU A 150 6.06 -1.00 -23.21
CA GLU A 150 5.92 0.20 -24.04
C GLU A 150 6.25 1.49 -23.26
N SER A 151 5.96 1.51 -21.95
CA SER A 151 6.24 2.63 -21.05
C SER A 151 7.69 2.64 -20.51
N GLY A 152 8.53 1.68 -20.92
CA GLY A 152 9.92 1.54 -20.49
C GLY A 152 10.07 1.13 -19.03
N VAL A 153 9.12 0.34 -18.51
CA VAL A 153 9.19 -0.22 -17.16
C VAL A 153 10.18 -1.38 -17.12
N GLU A 154 11.03 -1.41 -16.10
CA GLU A 154 12.02 -2.48 -15.93
C GLU A 154 11.50 -3.63 -15.07
N TYR A 155 10.72 -3.31 -14.04
CA TYR A 155 10.15 -4.29 -13.10
C TYR A 155 8.65 -4.09 -12.93
N SER A 156 7.91 -5.18 -12.76
CA SER A 156 6.50 -5.17 -12.37
C SER A 156 6.31 -5.98 -11.10
N TYR A 157 5.47 -5.52 -10.18
CA TYR A 157 5.12 -6.29 -8.97
C TYR A 157 3.62 -6.31 -8.70
N ILE A 158 3.22 -7.26 -7.86
CA ILE A 158 1.88 -7.40 -7.27
C ILE A 158 1.98 -7.64 -5.78
N ALA A 159 0.90 -7.34 -5.07
CA ALA A 159 0.63 -7.78 -3.71
C ALA A 159 -0.54 -8.78 -3.72
N THR A 160 -0.44 -9.85 -2.93
CA THR A 160 -1.51 -10.84 -2.76
C THR A 160 -1.36 -11.57 -1.44
N GLU A 161 -2.47 -11.94 -0.80
CA GLU A 161 -2.43 -12.81 0.37
C GLU A 161 -1.83 -14.19 0.01
N ASN A 162 -1.06 -14.75 0.94
CA ASN A 162 -0.34 -16.02 0.75
C ASN A 162 -1.27 -17.23 0.52
N ASP A 163 -2.51 -17.17 1.03
CA ASP A 163 -3.52 -18.22 0.87
C ASP A 163 -4.41 -18.04 -0.37
N ASN A 164 -4.22 -16.94 -1.13
CA ASN A 164 -4.84 -16.75 -2.44
C ASN A 164 -4.11 -17.57 -3.51
N TYR A 165 -4.22 -18.89 -3.41
CA TYR A 165 -3.53 -19.84 -4.31
C TYR A 165 -3.83 -19.58 -5.80
N ALA A 166 -5.00 -19.03 -6.13
CA ALA A 166 -5.36 -18.71 -7.51
C ALA A 166 -4.52 -17.55 -8.06
N SER A 167 -4.37 -16.48 -7.28
CA SER A 167 -3.51 -15.33 -7.63
C SER A 167 -2.06 -15.75 -7.66
N VAL A 168 -1.57 -16.41 -6.60
CA VAL A 168 -0.18 -16.86 -6.49
C VAL A 168 0.21 -17.70 -7.71
N LYS A 169 -0.55 -18.77 -8.03
CA LYS A 169 -0.24 -19.63 -9.19
C LYS A 169 -0.33 -18.92 -10.53
N LEU A 170 -1.28 -17.98 -10.69
CA LEU A 170 -1.36 -17.20 -11.93
C LEU A 170 -0.06 -16.43 -12.14
N PHE A 171 0.39 -15.68 -11.13
CA PHE A 171 1.56 -14.83 -11.27
C PHE A 171 2.87 -15.63 -11.28
N THR A 172 3.05 -16.61 -10.39
CA THR A 172 4.31 -17.37 -10.31
C THR A 172 4.46 -18.39 -11.43
N ASP A 173 3.40 -19.15 -11.73
CA ASP A 173 3.52 -20.30 -12.63
C ASP A 173 3.21 -19.94 -14.09
N LYS A 174 2.38 -18.91 -14.33
CA LYS A 174 1.92 -18.56 -15.68
C LYS A 174 2.45 -17.22 -16.20
N CYS A 175 2.69 -16.26 -15.31
CA CYS A 175 3.19 -14.93 -15.72
C CYS A 175 4.69 -14.75 -15.47
N GLY A 176 5.37 -15.67 -14.77
CA GLY A 176 6.82 -15.62 -14.55
C GLY A 176 7.27 -14.64 -13.48
N TYR A 177 6.43 -14.36 -12.47
CA TYR A 177 6.81 -13.58 -11.30
C TYR A 177 7.50 -14.48 -10.26
N SER A 178 8.49 -13.95 -9.55
CA SER A 178 9.09 -14.60 -8.39
C SER A 178 8.55 -14.00 -7.10
N LYS A 179 8.51 -14.80 -6.02
CA LYS A 179 8.23 -14.28 -4.67
C LYS A 179 9.36 -13.35 -4.25
N PHE A 180 9.03 -12.18 -3.70
CA PHE A 180 9.99 -11.10 -3.51
C PHE A 180 10.09 -10.58 -2.08
N ARG A 181 8.99 -10.04 -1.54
CA ARG A 181 8.92 -9.46 -0.20
C ARG A 181 7.67 -9.98 0.51
N THR A 182 7.70 -9.94 1.84
CA THR A 182 6.57 -10.34 2.68
C THR A 182 6.27 -9.29 3.76
N PRO A 183 5.80 -8.09 3.39
CA PRO A 183 5.41 -7.10 4.39
C PRO A 183 4.22 -7.55 5.24
N SER A 184 4.00 -6.85 6.35
CA SER A 184 2.85 -7.02 7.22
C SER A 184 1.93 -5.82 7.11
N ILE A 185 0.65 -6.06 6.88
CA ILE A 185 -0.41 -5.05 6.94
C ILE A 185 -0.93 -5.00 8.37
N LEU A 186 -0.74 -3.86 9.04
CA LEU A 186 -1.12 -3.65 10.43
C LEU A 186 -2.32 -2.72 10.53
N VAL A 187 -3.41 -3.21 11.12
CA VAL A 187 -4.67 -2.47 11.22
C VAL A 187 -5.01 -2.19 12.67
N ASN A 188 -5.19 -0.91 13.00
CA ASN A 188 -5.63 -0.43 14.29
C ASN A 188 -7.07 0.11 14.19
N PRO A 189 -8.03 -0.43 14.95
CA PRO A 189 -9.37 0.16 14.99
C PRO A 189 -9.36 1.57 15.56
N VAL A 190 -10.28 2.40 15.07
CA VAL A 190 -10.55 3.72 15.63
C VAL A 190 -11.64 3.60 16.71
N PHE A 191 -11.26 3.84 17.96
CA PHE A 191 -12.13 3.75 19.11
C PHE A 191 -13.08 4.94 19.26
N ALA A 192 -14.13 4.78 20.06
CA ALA A 192 -15.05 5.88 20.36
C ALA A 192 -14.41 6.92 21.30
N HIS A 193 -13.48 6.52 22.15
CA HIS A 193 -12.65 7.42 22.96
C HIS A 193 -11.40 7.94 22.21
N ARG A 194 -10.76 8.99 22.74
CA ARG A 194 -9.48 9.50 22.23
C ARG A 194 -8.31 8.77 22.89
N LEU A 195 -7.27 8.47 22.13
CA LEU A 195 -6.02 7.97 22.68
C LEU A 195 -5.20 9.12 23.28
N ILE A 196 -4.58 8.85 24.43
CA ILE A 196 -3.70 9.82 25.10
C ILE A 196 -2.31 9.76 24.47
N VAL A 197 -1.86 10.90 23.95
CA VAL A 197 -0.46 11.11 23.58
C VAL A 197 0.33 11.39 24.87
N PRO A 198 1.42 10.66 25.16
CA PRO A 198 2.21 10.87 26.38
C PRO A 198 2.72 12.31 26.48
N LYS A 199 2.62 12.92 27.68
CA LYS A 199 3.07 14.31 27.93
C LYS A 199 4.56 14.53 27.66
N GLN A 200 5.36 13.45 27.66
CA GLN A 200 6.80 13.47 27.39
C GLN A 200 7.14 13.53 25.89
N VAL A 201 6.14 13.59 25.01
CA VAL A 201 6.31 13.68 23.56
C VAL A 201 5.73 14.98 23.05
N THR A 202 6.51 15.71 22.26
CA THR A 202 6.02 16.81 21.43
C THR A 202 5.80 16.28 20.01
N ILE A 203 4.63 16.55 19.44
CA ILE A 203 4.32 16.25 18.03
C ILE A 203 4.25 17.58 17.28
N ILE A 204 5.00 17.66 16.18
CA ILE A 204 5.11 18.84 15.32
C ILE A 204 4.62 18.45 13.93
N GLN A 205 3.66 19.18 13.39
CA GLN A 205 3.27 19.03 11.99
C GLN A 205 4.27 19.78 11.11
N LEU A 206 4.91 19.07 10.19
CA LEU A 206 5.88 19.65 9.26
C LEU A 206 5.17 20.24 8.04
N ASN A 207 5.73 21.32 7.49
CA ASN A 207 5.36 21.75 6.14
C ASN A 207 5.88 20.74 5.09
N PRO A 208 5.36 20.76 3.85
CA PRO A 208 5.77 19.79 2.82
C PRO A 208 7.27 19.80 2.49
N SER A 209 7.93 20.97 2.53
CA SER A 209 9.36 21.08 2.20
C SER A 209 10.24 20.44 3.27
N ASP A 210 9.96 20.69 4.55
CA ASP A 210 10.66 20.03 5.65
C ASP A 210 10.42 18.51 5.62
N ALA A 211 9.16 18.09 5.40
CA ALA A 211 8.82 16.67 5.29
C ALA A 211 9.58 15.96 4.16
N GLU A 212 9.71 16.61 3.01
CA GLU A 212 10.50 16.12 1.88
C GLU A 212 11.96 15.95 2.27
N ALA A 213 12.56 16.93 2.94
CA ALA A 213 13.95 16.87 3.37
C ALA A 213 14.19 15.69 4.34
N PHE A 214 13.29 15.47 5.29
CA PHE A 214 13.30 14.28 6.17
C PHE A 214 13.22 12.99 5.39
N TYR A 215 12.27 12.86 4.46
CA TYR A 215 12.08 11.63 3.71
C TYR A 215 13.22 11.34 2.75
N ARG A 216 13.76 12.33 2.03
CA ARG A 216 14.93 12.14 1.18
C ARG A 216 16.17 11.77 2.00
N ARG A 217 16.39 12.40 3.15
CA ARG A 217 17.53 12.05 4.02
C ARG A 217 17.40 10.64 4.58
N LYS A 218 16.21 10.24 5.02
CA LYS A 218 15.99 8.95 5.69
C LYS A 218 15.82 7.78 4.73
N PHE A 219 15.11 7.98 3.63
CA PHE A 219 14.60 6.89 2.78
C PHE A 219 15.17 6.89 1.35
N SER A 220 16.02 7.84 0.95
CA SER A 220 16.54 7.88 -0.43
C SER A 220 17.06 6.54 -0.91
N THR A 221 17.77 5.79 -0.05
CA THR A 221 18.32 4.45 -0.37
C THR A 221 17.45 3.26 0.08
N THR A 222 16.22 3.51 0.54
CA THR A 222 15.27 2.48 0.95
C THR A 222 14.52 1.95 -0.27
N GLU A 223 14.32 0.64 -0.36
CA GLU A 223 13.57 0.03 -1.46
C GLU A 223 12.17 0.64 -1.59
N PHE A 224 11.71 0.80 -2.84
CA PHE A 224 10.40 1.35 -3.20
C PHE A 224 10.18 2.83 -2.87
N PHE A 225 11.19 3.54 -2.36
CA PHE A 225 11.07 4.98 -2.09
C PHE A 225 10.83 5.76 -3.40
N PRO A 226 9.70 6.51 -3.52
CA PRO A 226 9.36 7.21 -4.74
C PRO A 226 10.30 8.40 -4.98
N ARG A 227 10.78 8.53 -6.21
CA ARG A 227 11.63 9.66 -6.60
C ARG A 227 10.89 11.00 -6.46
N ASP A 228 9.59 10.98 -6.70
CA ASP A 228 8.63 12.10 -6.68
C ASP A 228 7.90 12.23 -5.32
N ILE A 229 8.59 11.95 -4.21
CA ILE A 229 7.99 12.03 -2.86
C ILE A 229 7.33 13.39 -2.56
N ASP A 230 7.83 14.46 -3.16
CA ASP A 230 7.25 15.81 -3.11
C ASP A 230 5.81 15.84 -3.62
N SER A 231 5.52 15.13 -4.72
CA SER A 231 4.18 15.04 -5.30
C SER A 231 3.21 14.27 -4.39
N VAL A 232 3.71 13.28 -3.65
CA VAL A 232 2.92 12.57 -2.63
C VAL A 232 2.62 13.50 -1.45
N LEU A 233 3.63 14.22 -0.95
CA LEU A 233 3.49 15.11 0.20
C LEU A 233 2.59 16.33 -0.06
N ASN A 234 2.56 16.82 -1.30
CA ASN A 234 1.71 17.95 -1.72
C ASN A 234 0.31 17.52 -2.20
N ASN A 235 0.01 16.22 -2.23
CA ASN A 235 -1.31 15.74 -2.62
C ASN A 235 -2.37 16.10 -1.57
N LYS A 236 -3.56 16.50 -2.01
CA LYS A 236 -4.70 16.80 -1.12
C LYS A 236 -5.10 15.66 -0.18
N LEU A 237 -4.77 14.42 -0.51
CA LEU A 237 -5.03 13.25 0.32
C LEU A 237 -3.98 13.06 1.42
N ASN A 238 -2.81 13.70 1.34
CA ASN A 238 -1.88 13.77 2.45
C ASN A 238 -2.41 14.77 3.50
N LEU A 239 -2.82 14.24 4.65
CA LEU A 239 -3.36 15.04 5.75
C LEU A 239 -2.26 15.72 6.57
N GLY A 240 -1.00 15.33 6.37
CA GLY A 240 0.15 15.94 7.01
C GLY A 240 1.25 14.94 7.34
N THR A 241 2.43 15.49 7.60
CA THR A 241 3.59 14.76 8.10
C THR A 241 3.89 15.23 9.52
N PHE A 242 4.06 14.29 10.44
CA PHE A 242 4.15 14.55 11.86
C PHE A 242 5.47 14.02 12.40
N LEU A 243 6.25 14.91 13.02
CA LEU A 243 7.49 14.60 13.72
C LEU A 243 7.22 14.49 15.22
N ALA A 244 7.64 13.39 15.85
CA ALA A 244 7.62 13.21 17.28
C ALA A 244 9.03 13.29 17.86
N VAL A 245 9.19 14.12 18.88
CA VAL A 245 10.44 14.31 19.63
C VAL A 245 10.17 14.29 21.14
N PRO A 246 11.18 14.00 21.98
CA PRO A 246 11.09 14.17 23.43
C PRO A 246 10.67 15.60 23.79
N ARG A 247 9.82 15.75 24.81
CA ARG A 247 9.37 17.07 25.26
C ARG A 247 10.55 17.95 25.64
N GLY A 248 10.52 19.21 25.20
CA GLY A 248 11.52 20.22 25.55
C GLY A 248 12.72 20.30 24.61
N THR A 249 12.85 19.41 23.61
CA THR A 249 13.89 19.54 22.58
C THR A 249 13.51 20.53 21.50
N TYR A 250 12.29 20.42 20.98
CA TYR A 250 11.66 21.34 20.05
C TYR A 250 10.24 21.63 20.52
N SER A 251 9.73 22.81 20.18
CA SER A 251 8.32 23.16 20.33
C SER A 251 7.70 23.41 18.96
N PRO A 252 6.37 23.20 18.79
CA PRO A 252 5.69 23.53 17.54
C PRO A 252 5.86 25.01 17.14
N ASP A 253 5.86 25.91 18.12
CA ASP A 253 5.97 27.35 17.91
C ASP A 253 7.40 27.81 17.61
N SER A 254 8.39 26.97 17.88
CA SER A 254 9.82 27.25 17.70
C SER A 254 10.48 26.32 16.68
N TRP A 255 9.70 25.75 15.76
CA TRP A 255 10.24 24.88 14.71
C TRP A 255 11.14 25.70 13.76
N ALA A 256 12.44 25.43 13.80
CA ALA A 256 13.46 26.18 13.07
C ALA A 256 13.76 25.62 11.66
N GLY A 257 12.96 24.66 11.18
CA GLY A 257 13.16 24.00 9.89
C GLY A 257 14.06 22.76 9.95
N SER A 258 14.04 21.97 8.87
CA SER A 258 14.77 20.70 8.77
C SER A 258 16.28 20.85 8.89
N ASP A 259 16.86 21.92 8.37
CA ASP A 259 18.32 22.14 8.38
C ASP A 259 18.85 22.28 9.80
N SER A 260 18.17 23.07 10.63
CA SER A 260 18.51 23.23 12.05
C SER A 260 18.37 21.90 12.80
N PHE A 261 17.28 21.16 12.55
CA PHE A 261 17.08 19.84 13.14
C PHE A 261 18.20 18.87 12.77
N PHE A 262 18.67 18.93 11.53
CA PHE A 262 19.69 18.06 10.98
C PHE A 262 21.10 18.34 11.47
N SER A 263 21.38 19.57 11.90
CA SER A 263 22.64 19.95 12.53
C SER A 263 22.75 19.44 13.97
N CYS A 264 21.63 19.39 14.72
CA CYS A 264 21.61 18.93 16.10
C CYS A 264 20.31 18.14 16.41
N PRO A 265 20.16 16.93 15.85
CA PRO A 265 18.96 16.14 16.10
C PRO A 265 18.96 15.63 17.55
N PRO A 266 17.78 15.48 18.17
CA PRO A 266 17.69 14.85 19.49
C PRO A 266 18.06 13.37 19.37
N GLU A 267 18.52 12.78 20.48
CA GLU A 267 18.94 11.37 20.55
C GLU A 267 17.88 10.40 20.01
N SER A 268 16.58 10.71 20.19
CA SER A 268 15.49 9.93 19.62
C SER A 268 14.47 10.82 18.95
N TRP A 269 13.98 10.39 17.79
CA TRP A 269 12.91 11.04 17.04
C TRP A 269 12.16 10.01 16.20
N ALA A 270 10.94 10.33 15.78
CA ALA A 270 10.17 9.54 14.83
C ALA A 270 9.36 10.44 13.91
N ILE A 271 9.04 9.95 12.70
CA ILE A 271 8.26 10.67 11.70
C ILE A 271 7.29 9.69 11.03
N LEU A 272 6.11 10.17 10.65
CA LEU A 272 5.21 9.50 9.71
C LEU A 272 4.28 10.51 9.04
N SER A 273 3.66 10.11 7.94
CA SER A 273 2.60 10.86 7.28
C SER A 273 1.28 10.10 7.35
N VAL A 274 0.17 10.82 7.19
CA VAL A 274 -1.19 10.27 7.20
C VAL A 274 -1.87 10.54 5.87
N TRP A 275 -2.28 9.49 5.18
CA TRP A 275 -3.01 9.54 3.92
C TRP A 275 -4.50 9.25 4.11
N ASN A 276 -5.35 9.98 3.40
CA ASN A 276 -6.80 9.91 3.49
C ASN A 276 -7.40 8.97 2.44
N SER A 277 -7.36 7.66 2.69
CA SER A 277 -8.01 6.68 1.79
C SER A 277 -9.54 6.69 1.88
N LYS A 278 -10.13 7.24 2.96
CA LYS A 278 -11.60 7.35 3.13
C LYS A 278 -12.29 8.08 1.98
N ASP A 279 -11.64 9.09 1.41
CA ASP A 279 -12.20 9.87 0.30
C ASP A 279 -11.90 9.24 -1.08
N VAL A 280 -11.23 8.07 -1.10
CA VAL A 280 -10.91 7.28 -2.29
C VAL A 280 -11.81 6.04 -2.39
N PHE A 281 -11.98 5.32 -1.28
CA PHE A 281 -12.86 4.16 -1.18
C PHE A 281 -13.33 3.95 0.26
N LYS A 282 -14.37 3.14 0.43
CA LYS A 282 -14.83 2.64 1.73
C LYS A 282 -14.74 1.12 1.79
N LEU A 283 -14.61 0.62 2.99
CA LEU A 283 -14.61 -0.80 3.28
C LEU A 283 -15.88 -1.19 4.02
N GLU A 284 -16.31 -2.42 3.90
CA GLU A 284 -17.41 -2.98 4.68
C GLU A 284 -17.13 -4.44 5.01
N VAL A 285 -17.19 -4.79 6.30
CA VAL A 285 -17.09 -6.18 6.75
C VAL A 285 -18.47 -6.83 6.64
N ARG A 286 -18.61 -7.77 5.71
CA ARG A 286 -19.82 -8.56 5.49
C ARG A 286 -19.69 -9.98 6.06
N GLY A 287 -20.80 -10.69 6.16
CA GLY A 287 -20.83 -12.09 6.66
C GLY A 287 -20.85 -12.26 8.18
N ALA A 288 -20.78 -11.18 8.97
CA ALA A 288 -20.88 -11.27 10.43
C ALA A 288 -22.30 -11.63 10.90
N SER A 289 -22.42 -12.58 11.85
CA SER A 289 -23.70 -12.96 12.46
C SER A 289 -24.34 -11.81 13.25
N ARG A 290 -25.66 -11.83 13.41
CA ARG A 290 -26.39 -10.80 14.19
C ARG A 290 -25.86 -10.66 15.62
N VAL A 291 -25.51 -11.79 16.25
CA VAL A 291 -24.92 -11.80 17.61
C VAL A 291 -23.59 -11.06 17.65
N LYS A 292 -22.67 -11.35 16.71
CA LYS A 292 -21.37 -10.65 16.63
C LYS A 292 -21.54 -9.15 16.39
N ARG A 293 -22.47 -8.77 15.51
CA ARG A 293 -22.79 -7.36 15.23
C ARG A 293 -23.32 -6.63 16.48
N THR A 294 -24.23 -7.27 17.23
CA THR A 294 -24.78 -6.71 18.47
C THR A 294 -23.69 -6.58 19.53
N LEU A 295 -22.85 -7.59 19.74
CA LEU A 295 -21.74 -7.52 20.70
C LEU A 295 -20.73 -6.42 20.36
N ALA A 296 -20.36 -6.28 19.08
CA ALA A 296 -19.50 -5.19 18.65
C ALA A 296 -20.15 -3.82 18.93
N LYS A 297 -21.44 -3.67 18.62
CA LYS A 297 -22.20 -2.44 18.92
C LYS A 297 -22.24 -2.14 20.42
N THR A 298 -22.40 -3.14 21.29
CA THR A 298 -22.39 -2.91 22.74
C THR A 298 -21.02 -2.46 23.22
N THR A 299 -19.91 -3.05 22.77
CA THR A 299 -18.56 -2.57 23.14
C THR A 299 -18.36 -1.10 22.80
N ARG A 300 -18.87 -0.66 21.64
CA ARG A 300 -18.81 0.73 21.17
C ARG A 300 -19.68 1.68 21.98
N ILE A 301 -20.85 1.23 22.42
CA ILE A 301 -21.74 2.02 23.30
C ILE A 301 -21.07 2.21 24.65
N VAL A 302 -20.55 1.14 25.26
CA VAL A 302 -19.87 1.22 26.56
C VAL A 302 -18.66 2.14 26.47
N ASP A 303 -17.84 2.04 25.42
CA ASP A 303 -16.68 2.93 25.23
C ASP A 303 -17.08 4.41 25.08
N ARG A 304 -18.21 4.67 24.41
CA ARG A 304 -18.75 6.03 24.26
C ARG A 304 -19.29 6.61 25.57
N VAL A 305 -19.98 5.80 26.38
CA VAL A 305 -20.58 6.24 27.65
C VAL A 305 -19.52 6.35 28.75
N PHE A 306 -18.53 5.47 28.74
CA PHE A 306 -17.49 5.37 29.76
C PHE A 306 -16.07 5.54 29.17
N PRO A 307 -15.75 6.68 28.52
CA PRO A 307 -14.50 6.86 27.78
C PRO A 307 -13.24 6.81 28.65
N TRP A 308 -13.37 7.00 29.97
CA TRP A 308 -12.26 6.86 30.91
C TRP A 308 -11.81 5.40 31.10
N LEU A 309 -12.67 4.42 30.80
CA LEU A 309 -12.32 3.00 30.83
C LEU A 309 -11.44 2.59 29.65
N ARG A 310 -11.40 3.41 28.58
CA ARG A 310 -10.56 3.20 27.38
C ARG A 310 -10.70 1.79 26.81
N ILE A 311 -11.94 1.37 26.63
CA ILE A 311 -12.23 0.01 26.19
C ILE A 311 -11.80 -0.08 24.72
N PRO A 312 -11.02 -1.11 24.33
CA PRO A 312 -10.67 -1.34 22.94
C PRO A 312 -11.93 -1.83 22.19
N SER A 313 -12.78 -0.90 21.77
CA SER A 313 -14.09 -1.18 21.17
C SER A 313 -13.98 -1.50 19.68
N VAL A 314 -14.87 -2.36 19.18
CA VAL A 314 -14.96 -2.63 17.73
C VAL A 314 -15.61 -1.41 17.05
N PRO A 315 -14.97 -0.81 16.02
CA PRO A 315 -15.56 0.29 15.28
C PRO A 315 -16.78 -0.15 14.47
N GLU A 316 -17.45 0.81 13.84
CA GLU A 316 -18.55 0.54 12.92
C GLU A 316 -18.08 -0.06 11.59
N VAL A 317 -17.58 -1.29 11.63
CA VAL A 317 -16.99 -1.97 10.46
C VAL A 317 -18.01 -2.74 9.61
N PHE A 318 -19.26 -2.90 10.10
CA PHE A 318 -20.32 -3.64 9.41
C PHE A 318 -21.20 -2.77 8.50
N SER A 319 -20.89 -1.49 8.40
CA SER A 319 -21.41 -0.57 7.38
C SER A 319 -20.21 0.12 6.72
N PRO A 320 -20.36 0.75 5.54
CA PRO A 320 -19.24 1.39 4.85
C PRO A 320 -18.45 2.34 5.76
N PHE A 321 -17.16 2.07 5.93
CA PHE A 321 -16.24 2.84 6.76
C PHE A 321 -15.00 3.25 5.97
N GLY A 322 -14.43 4.41 6.30
CA GLY A 322 -13.18 4.89 5.73
C GLY A 322 -11.97 4.47 6.56
N LEU A 323 -10.77 4.60 5.97
CA LEU A 323 -9.51 4.40 6.67
C LEU A 323 -8.53 5.54 6.40
N HIS A 324 -7.64 5.78 7.36
CA HIS A 324 -6.41 6.53 7.09
C HIS A 324 -5.25 5.55 6.98
N PHE A 325 -4.37 5.75 6.00
CA PHE A 325 -3.18 4.96 5.79
C PHE A 325 -1.95 5.72 6.31
N LEU A 326 -1.12 5.08 7.13
CA LEU A 326 0.14 5.65 7.60
C LEU A 326 1.26 5.22 6.67
N TYR A 327 2.10 6.16 6.27
CA TYR A 327 3.24 5.90 5.39
C TYR A 327 4.47 6.71 5.82
N GLY A 328 5.63 6.37 5.26
CA GLY A 328 6.90 7.04 5.57
C GLY A 328 7.33 6.89 7.04
N LEU A 329 7.03 5.73 7.65
CA LEU A 329 7.37 5.46 9.05
C LEU A 329 8.90 5.43 9.21
N GLY A 330 9.41 6.41 9.94
CA GLY A 330 10.85 6.58 10.17
C GLY A 330 11.13 6.96 11.62
N GLY A 331 12.37 6.73 12.05
CA GLY A 331 12.82 7.13 13.37
C GLY A 331 14.22 6.66 13.66
N GLU A 332 14.80 7.24 14.70
CA GLU A 332 16.14 6.94 15.20
C GLU A 332 16.17 7.04 16.72
N GLY A 333 17.15 6.34 17.30
CA GLY A 333 17.40 6.33 18.73
C GLY A 333 16.61 5.28 19.53
N PRO A 334 16.98 5.07 20.80
CA PRO A 334 16.44 4.01 21.65
C PRO A 334 14.94 4.18 21.97
N ARG A 335 14.39 5.40 21.82
CA ARG A 335 12.97 5.69 22.07
C ARG A 335 12.11 5.77 20.80
N ALA A 336 12.66 5.49 19.62
CA ALA A 336 11.95 5.63 18.35
C ALA A 336 10.60 4.90 18.34
N ALA A 337 10.55 3.63 18.77
CA ALA A 337 9.30 2.86 18.82
C ALA A 337 8.24 3.50 19.75
N LYS A 338 8.65 4.12 20.87
CA LYS A 338 7.73 4.83 21.77
C LYS A 338 7.19 6.11 21.12
N LEU A 339 8.02 6.80 20.34
CA LEU A 339 7.63 8.00 19.59
C LEU A 339 6.70 7.64 18.43
N VAL A 340 6.96 6.55 17.71
CA VAL A 340 6.04 5.98 16.70
C VAL A 340 4.68 5.66 17.34
N LYS A 341 4.66 5.02 18.51
CA LYS A 341 3.41 4.76 19.23
C LYS A 341 2.62 6.03 19.53
N ALA A 342 3.31 7.11 19.90
CA ALA A 342 2.68 8.42 20.12
C ALA A 342 2.12 9.01 18.83
N LEU A 343 2.84 8.90 17.70
CA LEU A 343 2.37 9.31 16.38
C LEU A 343 1.16 8.49 15.92
N CYS A 344 1.15 7.17 16.12
CA CYS A 344 -0.01 6.33 15.84
C CYS A 344 -1.22 6.74 16.68
N GLY A 345 -1.02 7.13 17.95
CA GLY A 345 -2.08 7.68 18.81
C GLY A 345 -2.63 9.01 18.28
N HIS A 346 -1.76 9.88 17.77
CA HIS A 346 -2.18 11.12 17.10
C HIS A 346 -2.97 10.84 15.82
N ALA A 347 -2.46 9.96 14.95
CA ALA A 347 -3.13 9.59 13.70
C ALA A 347 -4.48 8.90 13.93
N HIS A 348 -4.60 8.07 14.97
CA HIS A 348 -5.88 7.52 15.42
C HIS A 348 -6.88 8.62 15.77
N ASN A 349 -6.46 9.63 16.55
CA ASN A 349 -7.35 10.73 16.93
C ASN A 349 -7.76 11.58 15.72
N LEU A 350 -6.85 11.82 14.77
CA LEU A 350 -7.15 12.47 13.50
C LEU A 350 -8.15 11.66 12.66
N ALA A 351 -7.96 10.34 12.59
CA ALA A 351 -8.88 9.41 11.92
C ALA A 351 -10.28 9.43 12.57
N LYS A 352 -10.34 9.47 13.91
CA LYS A 352 -11.59 9.62 14.66
C LYS A 352 -12.32 10.92 14.34
N GLU A 353 -11.61 12.04 14.30
CA GLU A 353 -12.17 13.35 13.94
C GLU A 353 -12.74 13.37 12.52
N ARG A 354 -12.12 12.62 11.60
CA ARG A 354 -12.56 12.49 10.20
C ARG A 354 -13.56 11.36 9.96
N GLY A 355 -13.98 10.63 11.00
CA GLY A 355 -14.98 9.56 10.89
C GLY A 355 -14.48 8.29 10.21
N CYS A 356 -13.18 7.98 10.32
CA CYS A 356 -12.61 6.72 9.85
C CYS A 356 -12.87 5.60 10.86
N GLY A 357 -13.06 4.37 10.38
CA GLY A 357 -13.25 3.19 11.21
C GLY A 357 -11.93 2.54 11.64
N VAL A 358 -10.88 2.69 10.83
CA VAL A 358 -9.56 2.09 11.09
C VAL A 358 -8.43 3.02 10.65
N VAL A 359 -7.25 2.77 11.21
CA VAL A 359 -5.97 3.26 10.71
C VAL A 359 -5.15 2.05 10.28
N ALA A 360 -4.55 2.07 9.10
CA ALA A 360 -3.74 0.98 8.59
C ALA A 360 -2.34 1.45 8.22
N THR A 361 -1.38 0.54 8.22
CA THR A 361 -0.03 0.76 7.68
C THR A 361 0.49 -0.57 7.16
N GLU A 362 1.37 -0.51 6.17
CA GLU A 362 2.08 -1.68 5.69
C GLU A 362 3.59 -1.46 5.90
N VAL A 363 4.27 -2.46 6.46
CA VAL A 363 5.69 -2.37 6.82
C VAL A 363 6.41 -3.66 6.47
N SER A 364 7.72 -3.60 6.20
CA SER A 364 8.53 -4.80 6.02
C SER A 364 8.40 -5.73 7.25
N SER A 365 8.48 -7.05 7.04
CA SER A 365 8.46 -8.03 8.12
C SER A 365 9.55 -7.80 9.17
N ARG A 366 10.67 -7.18 8.76
CA ARG A 366 11.84 -6.86 9.60
C ARG A 366 11.89 -5.42 10.10
N GLU A 367 10.83 -4.64 9.91
CA GLU A 367 10.81 -3.22 10.30
C GLU A 367 11.01 -3.07 11.82
N PRO A 368 12.11 -2.49 12.31
CA PRO A 368 12.35 -2.33 13.74
C PRO A 368 11.29 -1.46 14.44
N LEU A 369 10.69 -0.49 13.74
CA LEU A 369 9.64 0.36 14.29
C LEU A 369 8.29 -0.36 14.43
N LYS A 370 8.14 -1.57 13.88
CA LYS A 370 6.91 -2.40 13.98
C LYS A 370 6.44 -2.58 15.42
N LEU A 371 7.38 -2.68 16.37
CA LEU A 371 7.10 -2.79 17.82
C LEU A 371 6.37 -1.57 18.40
N GLY A 372 6.48 -0.41 17.76
CA GLY A 372 5.81 0.82 18.14
C GLY A 372 4.40 0.97 17.59
N ILE A 373 3.96 0.09 16.68
CA ILE A 373 2.71 0.24 15.92
C ILE A 373 1.57 -0.53 16.60
N PRO A 374 0.59 0.14 17.24
CA PRO A 374 -0.58 -0.53 17.79
C PRO A 374 -1.41 -1.12 16.65
N HIS A 375 -1.87 -2.36 16.81
CA HIS A 375 -2.75 -3.03 15.84
C HIS A 375 -3.49 -4.19 16.49
N TRP A 376 -4.55 -4.67 15.83
CA TRP A 376 -5.27 -5.87 16.22
C TRP A 376 -4.94 -7.01 15.26
N LYS A 377 -4.35 -8.08 15.79
CA LYS A 377 -3.97 -9.27 14.99
C LYS A 377 -5.11 -9.82 14.13
N MET A 378 -6.35 -9.78 14.63
CA MET A 378 -7.53 -10.27 13.90
C MET A 378 -7.84 -9.44 12.63
N LEU A 379 -7.40 -8.19 12.56
CA LEU A 379 -7.62 -7.29 11.42
C LEU A 379 -6.37 -7.11 10.56
N SER A 380 -5.22 -7.59 11.05
CA SER A 380 -3.91 -7.46 10.40
C SER A 380 -3.59 -8.69 9.54
N CYS A 381 -2.72 -8.50 8.56
CA CYS A 381 -2.08 -9.59 7.80
C CYS A 381 -0.59 -9.63 8.18
N ASP A 382 -0.14 -10.74 8.76
CA ASP A 382 1.26 -10.87 9.19
C ASP A 382 2.23 -11.01 8.01
N GLU A 383 1.78 -11.64 6.91
CA GLU A 383 2.59 -11.88 5.71
C GLU A 383 1.72 -11.70 4.45
N ASP A 384 1.72 -10.49 3.91
CA ASP A 384 1.24 -10.23 2.55
C ASP A 384 2.36 -10.56 1.56
N LEU A 385 2.06 -11.25 0.45
CA LEU A 385 3.09 -11.71 -0.48
C LEU A 385 3.22 -10.72 -1.64
N TRP A 386 4.39 -10.11 -1.75
CA TRP A 386 4.76 -9.35 -2.92
C TRP A 386 5.52 -10.25 -3.90
N CYS A 387 5.04 -10.33 -5.14
CA CYS A 387 5.73 -11.01 -6.24
C CYS A 387 6.23 -9.98 -7.24
N ILE A 388 7.43 -10.19 -7.80
CA ILE A 388 8.06 -9.27 -8.75
C ILE A 388 8.48 -10.01 -10.01
N LYS A 389 8.54 -9.29 -11.13
CA LYS A 389 9.05 -9.77 -12.42
C LYS A 389 9.90 -8.68 -13.05
N ARG A 390 11.03 -9.07 -13.63
CA ARG A 390 11.82 -8.21 -14.52
C ARG A 390 11.21 -8.29 -15.93
N LEU A 391 10.92 -7.14 -16.53
CA LEU A 391 10.32 -7.03 -17.87
C LEU A 391 11.34 -6.71 -18.96
N GLY A 392 12.47 -6.10 -18.61
CA GLY A 392 13.54 -5.78 -19.56
C GLY A 392 14.50 -6.96 -19.78
N GLU A 393 14.64 -7.43 -21.02
CA GLU A 393 15.53 -8.54 -21.42
C GLU A 393 16.95 -8.04 -21.79
N ASP A 394 17.10 -6.79 -22.24
CA ASP A 394 18.35 -6.24 -22.78
C ASP A 394 19.18 -5.40 -21.79
N TYR A 395 18.78 -5.35 -20.51
CA TYR A 395 19.51 -4.57 -19.50
C TYR A 395 20.63 -5.40 -18.88
N SER A 396 21.88 -4.98 -19.09
CA SER A 396 23.02 -5.54 -18.34
C SER A 396 22.78 -5.37 -16.83
N ASP A 397 23.21 -6.35 -16.04
CA ASP A 397 23.00 -6.42 -14.59
C ASP A 397 23.62 -5.26 -13.78
N GLY A 398 24.17 -4.25 -14.44
CA GLY A 398 24.61 -3.00 -13.85
C GLY A 398 25.50 -3.20 -12.62
N SER A 399 25.43 -2.25 -11.69
CA SER A 399 26.19 -2.34 -10.42
C SER A 399 25.44 -3.05 -9.29
N LEU A 400 24.15 -3.37 -9.48
CA LEU A 400 23.27 -3.93 -8.44
C LEU A 400 22.88 -5.39 -8.67
N GLY A 401 23.09 -5.92 -9.87
CA GLY A 401 22.52 -7.19 -10.27
C GLY A 401 21.01 -7.09 -10.52
N ASP A 402 20.40 -8.25 -10.69
CA ASP A 402 18.96 -8.42 -10.81
C ASP A 402 18.26 -8.15 -9.48
N TRP A 403 17.49 -7.07 -9.41
CA TRP A 403 16.78 -6.66 -8.19
C TRP A 403 15.81 -7.74 -7.70
N THR A 404 15.24 -8.56 -8.59
CA THR A 404 14.31 -9.64 -8.21
C THR A 404 14.94 -10.72 -7.33
N LYS A 405 16.28 -10.79 -7.31
CA LYS A 405 17.07 -11.75 -6.53
C LYS A 405 17.70 -11.12 -5.28
N SER A 406 17.45 -9.85 -5.03
CA SER A 406 18.06 -9.14 -3.89
C SER A 406 17.46 -9.62 -2.56
N PRO A 407 18.28 -9.72 -1.50
CA PRO A 407 17.79 -10.08 -0.18
C PRO A 407 16.91 -8.96 0.41
N PRO A 408 15.91 -9.29 1.23
CA PRO A 408 15.04 -8.28 1.83
C PRO A 408 15.82 -7.39 2.80
N GLY A 409 15.64 -6.07 2.66
CA GLY A 409 16.13 -5.08 3.61
C GLY A 409 15.38 -5.09 4.95
N LEU A 410 15.79 -4.22 5.87
CA LEU A 410 15.08 -4.01 7.14
C LEU A 410 13.74 -3.29 6.92
N SER A 411 13.72 -2.33 6.00
CA SER A 411 12.59 -1.45 5.73
C SER A 411 12.31 -1.39 4.23
N ILE A 412 11.04 -1.16 3.89
CA ILE A 412 10.57 -0.82 2.55
C ILE A 412 9.71 0.44 2.68
N PHE A 413 9.66 1.26 1.63
CA PHE A 413 8.74 2.40 1.60
C PHE A 413 7.48 2.01 0.84
N VAL A 414 6.32 2.08 1.50
CA VAL A 414 5.02 1.84 0.86
C VAL A 414 4.45 3.16 0.38
N ASP A 415 4.19 3.25 -0.93
CA ASP A 415 3.63 4.46 -1.54
C ASP A 415 2.13 4.54 -1.21
N PRO A 416 1.66 5.59 -0.53
CA PRO A 416 0.27 5.67 -0.11
C PRO A 416 -0.72 5.79 -1.27
N ARG A 417 -0.24 6.13 -2.48
CA ARG A 417 -1.07 6.18 -3.70
C ARG A 417 -1.57 4.81 -4.15
N GLU A 418 -0.95 3.73 -3.66
CA GLU A 418 -1.27 2.34 -4.00
C GLU A 418 -2.26 1.69 -3.04
N PHE A 419 -2.66 2.43 -1.99
CA PHE A 419 -3.56 1.92 -0.94
C PHE A 419 -5.01 2.26 -1.24
#